data_AF-A0A7S3G6V9-F1
#
_entry.id   AF-A0A7S3G6V9-F1
#
_cell.length_a   1.000
_cell.length_b   1.000
_cell.length_c   1.000
_cell.angle_alpha   90.00
_cell.angle_beta   90.00
_cell.angle_gamma   90.00
#
_symmetry.space_group_name_H-M   'P 1'
#
loop_
_entity.id
_entity.type
_entity.pdbx_description
1 polymer ?
#
loop_
_entity_poly.entity_id
_entity_poly.type
_entity_poly.pdbx_seq_one_letter_code
_entity_poly.pdbx_strand_id
1 'polypeptide(L)'
;MYGYDRPPKNQGQIPADDLRDGDQRPLVLFDCSKRETHSPEHGLKHLVRRLKQEFRIEVNKEPLRPELVDTVSILVIAGPREKFSSDEFDTIKALVKTGKSVFVMLGEGGESRFNTNINYLLEEYGVMINSDCVVRTIYHKYLHPKEVCVSDGVVNREVKHFIRRQLKSRVETKKNGVVSKEQEKKEATDSNVSFVYPYGSTLNVQQPAVPLLSSGQLAYPINRPLAAIHVGQRGIGKLIVMGSVHVFDDQWLGKEENAKVQDLFFRWLIPGAEVKLDPIDAREPDLHDYNYVPDIEALAERPRSCLQEAEELPRDFSTLFDDGMFRFDTSHIPSAVNLYDEMDVKHDTLTLIPPQFEAPLPPLQPAAFPPTLHDIANPALVSIVSSLSSSSKSSSLCYLSAPLPLPPAL
;
A
#
# COMPACT_ATOMS: atom_id res chain seq x y z
N MET A 1 88.18 26.69 3.96
CA MET A 1 87.00 27.59 4.04
C MET A 1 85.84 26.91 3.33
N TYR A 2 84.62 27.04 3.85
CA TYR A 2 83.30 26.67 3.30
C TYR A 2 83.29 25.85 1.98
N GLY A 3 82.79 24.62 1.89
CA GLY A 3 81.82 23.92 2.74
C GLY A 3 80.45 23.86 2.07
N TYR A 4 80.17 22.71 1.44
CA TYR A 4 78.86 22.06 1.16
C TYR A 4 77.64 22.91 0.73
N ASP A 5 76.80 22.50 -0.21
CA ASP A 5 76.94 21.52 -1.31
C ASP A 5 75.78 21.76 -2.30
N ARG A 6 75.86 21.26 -3.53
CA ARG A 6 74.70 21.33 -4.45
C ARG A 6 73.69 20.24 -4.06
N PRO A 7 72.38 20.54 -3.88
CA PRO A 7 71.40 19.51 -3.57
C PRO A 7 71.31 18.48 -4.71
N PRO A 8 71.36 17.17 -4.41
CA PRO A 8 71.36 16.13 -5.43
C PRO A 8 69.97 15.88 -6.01
N LYS A 9 69.94 15.28 -7.20
CA LYS A 9 68.71 14.74 -7.81
C LYS A 9 68.13 13.65 -6.91
N ASN A 10 66.95 13.86 -6.34
CA ASN A 10 66.27 12.80 -5.60
C ASN A 10 65.69 11.78 -6.58
N GLN A 11 66.10 10.53 -6.40
CA GLN A 11 65.57 9.35 -7.07
C GLN A 11 64.22 8.96 -6.44
N GLY A 12 63.48 8.05 -7.09
CA GLY A 12 62.34 7.38 -6.47
C GLY A 12 60.97 7.91 -6.91
N GLN A 13 60.61 7.68 -8.18
CA GLN A 13 59.21 7.35 -8.46
C GLN A 13 58.93 6.02 -7.76
N ILE A 14 58.03 6.04 -6.77
CA ILE A 14 57.49 4.85 -6.10
C ILE A 14 56.00 4.76 -6.50
N PRO A 15 55.44 3.57 -6.77
CA PRO A 15 54.18 3.45 -7.52
C PRO A 15 52.95 3.96 -6.78
N ALA A 16 51.98 4.46 -7.55
CA ALA A 16 50.69 4.96 -7.04
C ALA A 16 49.66 3.84 -6.83
N ASP A 17 50.01 2.76 -6.11
CA ASP A 17 49.17 1.56 -5.95
C ASP A 17 48.98 1.05 -4.50
N ASP A 18 49.64 1.62 -3.48
CA ASP A 18 49.58 1.12 -2.08
C ASP A 18 48.89 2.09 -1.09
N LEU A 19 47.59 2.35 -1.30
CA LEU A 19 46.68 2.86 -0.26
C LEU A 19 45.33 2.11 -0.30
N ARG A 20 45.36 0.84 0.11
CA ARG A 20 44.20 0.09 0.59
C ARG A 20 44.43 -0.35 2.04
N ASP A 21 43.31 -0.54 2.74
CA ASP A 21 43.19 -1.05 4.11
C ASP A 21 43.60 -0.11 5.26
N GLY A 22 42.70 0.84 5.53
CA GLY A 22 42.40 1.35 6.88
C GLY A 22 40.87 1.32 7.09
N ASP A 23 40.39 0.66 8.15
CA ASP A 23 38.97 0.28 8.34
C ASP A 23 38.06 1.46 8.76
N GLN A 24 37.77 2.38 7.84
CA GLN A 24 36.78 3.47 8.00
C GLN A 24 35.51 3.25 7.16
N ARG A 25 35.01 2.00 7.09
CA ARG A 25 33.66 1.77 6.53
C ARG A 25 32.62 2.12 7.60
N PRO A 26 31.59 2.94 7.30
CA PRO A 26 30.55 3.27 8.27
C PRO A 26 29.87 2.00 8.79
N LEU A 27 29.75 1.92 10.12
CA LEU A 27 29.17 0.78 10.82
C LEU A 27 27.64 0.88 10.83
N VAL A 28 26.97 -0.09 10.19
CA VAL A 28 25.53 -0.30 10.24
C VAL A 28 25.24 -1.32 11.34
N LEU A 29 24.56 -0.89 12.40
CA LEU A 29 24.09 -1.75 13.47
C LEU A 29 22.61 -2.10 13.22
N PHE A 30 22.30 -3.38 13.06
CA PHE A 30 20.91 -3.86 13.11
C PHE A 30 20.56 -4.17 14.55
N ASP A 31 19.49 -3.55 15.05
CA ASP A 31 18.90 -3.91 16.34
C ASP A 31 18.12 -5.23 16.20
N CYS A 32 18.38 -6.15 17.12
CA CYS A 32 17.65 -7.40 17.32
C CYS A 32 17.22 -7.55 18.81
N SER A 33 17.26 -6.47 19.59
CA SER A 33 16.96 -6.48 21.02
C SER A 33 15.47 -6.54 21.34
N LYS A 34 14.58 -6.09 20.44
CA LYS A 34 13.12 -6.00 20.64
C LYS A 34 12.32 -7.01 19.83
N ARG A 35 12.92 -8.18 19.55
CA ARG A 35 12.32 -9.31 18.80
C ARG A 35 11.77 -8.88 17.43
N GLU A 36 12.60 -8.14 16.72
CA GLU A 36 12.36 -7.56 15.42
C GLU A 36 11.86 -8.60 14.41
N THR A 37 10.85 -8.21 13.62
CA THR A 37 10.27 -9.08 12.59
C THR A 37 11.28 -9.53 11.54
N HIS A 38 12.22 -8.66 11.19
CA HIS A 38 13.19 -8.88 10.14
C HIS A 38 14.58 -8.62 10.71
N SER A 39 15.47 -9.61 10.58
CA SER A 39 16.85 -9.53 11.04
C SER A 39 17.80 -9.85 9.89
N PRO A 40 19.10 -9.56 10.03
CA PRO A 40 20.12 -10.03 9.08
C PRO A 40 20.13 -11.55 8.86
N GLU A 41 19.61 -12.33 9.81
CA GLU A 41 19.46 -13.78 9.74
C GLU A 41 18.11 -14.21 9.10
N HIS A 42 17.08 -13.34 9.13
CA HIS A 42 15.71 -13.65 8.69
C HIS A 42 15.07 -12.47 7.93
N GLY A 43 14.89 -12.60 6.62
CA GLY A 43 14.23 -11.63 5.74
C GLY A 43 15.15 -10.61 5.06
N LEU A 44 16.26 -10.20 5.68
CA LEU A 44 17.13 -9.13 5.12
C LEU A 44 18.45 -9.65 4.51
N LYS A 45 18.52 -10.91 4.06
CA LYS A 45 19.79 -11.53 3.62
C LYS A 45 20.36 -10.87 2.37
N HIS A 46 19.52 -10.53 1.40
CA HIS A 46 19.88 -9.85 0.17
C HIS A 46 20.25 -8.38 0.42
N LEU A 47 19.52 -7.70 1.32
CA LEU A 47 19.88 -6.36 1.79
C LEU A 47 21.29 -6.35 2.41
N VAL A 48 21.52 -7.24 3.38
CA VAL A 48 22.81 -7.39 4.09
C VAL A 48 23.94 -7.77 3.13
N ARG A 49 23.71 -8.64 2.15
CA ARG A 49 24.70 -8.99 1.11
C ARG A 49 25.11 -7.79 0.25
N ARG A 50 24.18 -6.89 -0.09
CA ARG A 50 24.48 -5.63 -0.79
C ARG A 50 25.23 -4.66 0.10
N LEU A 51 24.69 -4.39 1.29
CA LEU A 51 25.28 -3.44 2.23
C LEU A 51 26.71 -3.83 2.64
N LYS A 52 27.04 -5.13 2.76
CA LYS A 52 28.42 -5.61 3.02
C LYS A 52 29.46 -5.18 1.97
N GLN A 53 29.05 -4.73 0.79
CA GLN A 53 29.97 -4.22 -0.24
C GLN A 53 30.52 -2.83 0.14
N GLU A 54 29.69 -1.99 0.77
CA GLU A 54 30.01 -0.58 1.09
C GLU A 54 30.16 -0.31 2.60
N PHE A 55 29.49 -1.10 3.45
CA PHE A 55 29.35 -0.89 4.89
C PHE A 55 29.87 -2.08 5.70
N ARG A 56 30.31 -1.81 6.93
CA ARG A 56 30.51 -2.85 7.97
C ARG A 56 29.17 -3.09 8.64
N ILE A 57 28.82 -4.35 8.91
CA ILE A 57 27.50 -4.71 9.48
C ILE A 57 27.67 -5.54 10.74
N GLU A 58 27.05 -5.08 11.82
CA GLU A 58 26.97 -5.78 13.10
C GLU A 58 25.51 -5.91 13.55
N VAL A 59 25.26 -6.82 14.49
CA VAL A 59 23.91 -7.14 14.99
C VAL A 59 23.94 -7.06 16.50
N ASN A 60 23.11 -6.17 17.05
CA ASN A 60 22.97 -6.04 18.50
C ASN A 60 21.87 -6.97 19.01
N LYS A 61 22.16 -7.79 20.03
CA LYS A 61 21.17 -8.65 20.72
C LYS A 61 20.96 -8.22 22.18
N GLU A 62 21.65 -7.18 22.64
CA GLU A 62 21.55 -6.59 23.98
C GLU A 62 20.76 -5.27 23.93
N PRO A 63 20.18 -4.77 25.04
CA PRO A 63 19.54 -3.45 25.05
C PRO A 63 20.52 -2.34 24.66
N LEU A 64 20.00 -1.27 24.03
CA LEU A 64 20.82 -0.17 23.51
C LEU A 64 21.52 0.57 24.66
N ARG A 65 22.85 0.40 24.78
CA ARG A 65 23.71 1.12 25.73
C ARG A 65 24.29 2.40 25.13
N PRO A 66 24.56 3.44 25.95
CA PRO A 66 25.16 4.69 25.48
C PRO A 66 26.58 4.51 24.90
N GLU A 67 27.30 3.44 25.24
CA GLU A 67 28.63 3.12 24.66
C GLU A 67 28.56 2.84 23.14
N LEU A 68 27.42 2.36 22.64
CA LEU A 68 27.20 2.16 21.20
C LEU A 68 27.10 3.50 20.44
N VAL A 69 26.85 4.61 21.15
CA VAL A 69 26.71 5.95 20.57
C VAL A 69 28.00 6.42 19.93
N ASP A 70 29.18 5.93 20.32
CA ASP A 70 30.46 6.35 19.70
C ASP A 70 30.86 5.50 18.49
N THR A 71 30.58 4.19 18.51
CA THR A 71 31.03 3.25 17.46
C THR A 71 30.09 3.20 16.24
N VAL A 72 28.78 3.32 16.44
CA VAL A 72 27.77 3.09 15.37
C VAL A 72 27.68 4.29 14.43
N SER A 73 27.59 4.08 13.12
CA SER A 73 27.33 5.15 12.14
C SER A 73 25.85 5.26 11.74
N ILE A 74 25.20 4.11 11.56
CA ILE A 74 23.79 3.98 11.18
C ILE A 74 23.14 2.91 12.08
N LEU A 75 22.08 3.26 12.80
CA LEU A 75 21.24 2.31 13.54
C LEU A 75 20.02 1.93 12.69
N VAL A 76 19.72 0.65 12.55
CA VAL A 76 18.56 0.13 11.81
C VAL A 76 17.65 -0.66 12.75
N ILE A 77 16.39 -0.25 12.87
CA ILE A 77 15.36 -0.88 13.70
C ILE A 77 14.25 -1.41 12.75
N ALA A 78 14.08 -2.74 12.70
CA ALA A 78 13.35 -3.43 11.63
C ALA A 78 12.07 -4.17 12.12
N GLY A 79 11.05 -3.38 12.45
CA GLY A 79 9.75 -3.85 12.94
C GLY A 79 9.86 -4.40 14.36
N PRO A 80 10.16 -3.56 15.37
CA PRO A 80 10.31 -3.97 16.76
C PRO A 80 8.96 -4.44 17.31
N ARG A 81 8.97 -5.50 18.13
CA ARG A 81 7.77 -6.15 18.70
C ARG A 81 7.64 -5.98 20.22
N GLU A 82 8.55 -5.24 20.82
CA GLU A 82 8.56 -4.94 22.24
C GLU A 82 8.69 -3.43 22.45
N LYS A 83 8.46 -3.00 23.69
CA LYS A 83 8.51 -1.59 24.08
C LYS A 83 9.94 -1.20 24.46
N PHE A 84 10.29 0.03 24.11
CA PHE A 84 11.53 0.69 24.49
C PHE A 84 11.36 1.40 25.84
N SER A 85 12.44 1.41 26.62
CA SER A 85 12.57 2.19 27.86
C SER A 85 12.92 3.66 27.56
N SER A 86 12.74 4.54 28.55
CA SER A 86 13.24 5.93 28.51
C SER A 86 14.71 6.00 28.11
N ASP A 87 15.52 5.15 28.72
CA ASP A 87 16.99 5.20 28.61
C ASP A 87 17.46 4.77 27.21
N GLU A 88 16.70 3.89 26.56
CA GLU A 88 16.91 3.47 25.17
C GLU A 88 16.51 4.60 24.21
N PHE A 89 15.38 5.27 24.46
CA PHE A 89 15.01 6.47 23.69
C PHE A 89 16.03 7.60 23.84
N ASP A 90 16.54 7.87 25.04
CA ASP A 90 17.58 8.87 25.26
C ASP A 90 18.89 8.50 24.56
N THR A 91 19.24 7.21 24.51
CA THR A 91 20.36 6.69 23.71
C THR A 91 20.16 6.93 22.21
N ILE A 92 18.95 6.68 21.68
CA ILE A 92 18.63 6.95 20.26
C ILE A 92 18.63 8.47 19.97
N LYS A 93 18.12 9.30 20.89
CA LYS A 93 18.20 10.77 20.79
C LYS A 93 19.65 11.25 20.83
N ALA A 94 20.52 10.62 21.61
CA ALA A 94 21.96 10.91 21.64
C ALA A 94 22.66 10.54 20.32
N LEU A 95 22.30 9.42 19.68
CA LEU A 95 22.77 9.08 18.32
C LEU A 95 22.41 10.18 17.32
N VAL A 96 21.15 10.62 17.28
CA VAL A 96 20.74 11.69 16.36
C VAL A 96 21.44 13.01 16.70
N LYS A 97 21.62 13.37 17.97
CA LYS A 97 22.32 14.60 18.37
C LYS A 97 23.82 14.59 18.02
N THR A 98 24.47 13.43 18.01
CA THR A 98 25.92 13.28 17.69
C THR A 98 26.22 13.20 16.19
N GLY A 99 25.23 13.40 15.32
CA GLY A 99 25.43 13.40 13.86
C GLY A 99 25.26 12.03 13.20
N LYS A 100 24.86 11.00 13.96
CA LYS A 100 24.64 9.63 13.47
C LYS A 100 23.22 9.46 12.95
N SER A 101 23.03 8.47 12.09
CA SER A 101 21.76 8.29 11.42
C SER A 101 20.98 7.11 11.99
N VAL A 102 19.66 7.24 12.01
CA VAL A 102 18.74 6.21 12.49
C VAL A 102 17.74 5.89 11.38
N PHE A 103 17.44 4.61 11.19
CA PHE A 103 16.50 4.13 10.20
C PHE A 103 15.48 3.21 10.86
N VAL A 104 14.23 3.65 10.90
CA VAL A 104 13.12 2.94 11.55
C VAL A 104 12.16 2.43 10.49
N MET A 105 11.88 1.13 10.51
CA MET A 105 10.88 0.50 9.64
C MET A 105 9.84 -0.21 10.51
N LEU A 106 8.55 0.01 10.26
CA LEU A 106 7.45 -0.77 10.83
C LEU A 106 6.63 -1.41 9.69
N GLY A 107 5.56 -2.14 9.99
CA GLY A 107 4.66 -2.72 8.99
C GLY A 107 3.22 -2.23 9.10
N GLU A 108 2.31 -2.92 8.43
CA GLU A 108 0.85 -2.75 8.55
C GLU A 108 0.36 -2.85 10.01
N GLY A 109 -0.68 -2.09 10.33
CA GLY A 109 -1.25 -1.99 11.68
C GLY A 109 -0.36 -1.24 12.68
N GLY A 110 0.74 -0.67 12.21
CA GLY A 110 1.59 0.28 12.94
C GLY A 110 1.99 -0.19 14.34
N GLU A 111 2.02 0.75 15.27
CA GLU A 111 2.35 0.47 16.67
C GLU A 111 1.36 -0.50 17.33
N SER A 112 0.06 -0.37 17.03
CA SER A 112 -1.00 -1.18 17.65
C SER A 112 -0.85 -2.67 17.38
N ARG A 113 -0.44 -3.06 16.16
CA ARG A 113 -0.22 -4.47 15.80
C ARG A 113 1.13 -5.00 16.26
N PHE A 114 2.15 -4.16 16.29
CA PHE A 114 3.50 -4.55 16.72
C PHE A 114 3.70 -4.49 18.25
N ASN A 115 2.78 -3.85 19.00
CA ASN A 115 2.83 -3.69 20.46
C ASN A 115 4.13 -3.04 20.98
N THR A 116 4.67 -2.11 20.19
CA THR A 116 5.81 -1.27 20.57
C THR A 116 5.31 0.07 21.15
N ASN A 117 6.19 1.05 21.28
CA ASN A 117 5.91 2.43 21.71
C ASN A 117 6.77 3.46 20.93
N ILE A 118 7.21 3.07 19.72
CA ILE A 118 8.18 3.83 18.92
C ILE A 118 7.67 5.21 18.49
N ASN A 119 6.35 5.41 18.36
CA ASN A 119 5.79 6.71 17.98
C ASN A 119 6.17 7.80 18.99
N TYR A 120 6.32 7.47 20.28
CA TYR A 120 6.79 8.41 21.31
C TYR A 120 8.14 9.07 20.98
N LEU A 121 9.04 8.34 20.31
CA LEU A 121 10.30 8.89 19.82
C LEU A 121 10.10 9.67 18.52
N LEU A 122 9.33 9.13 17.58
CA LEU A 122 9.20 9.67 16.23
C LEU A 122 8.42 11.00 16.20
N GLU A 123 7.45 11.17 17.11
CA GLU A 123 6.64 12.37 17.25
C GLU A 123 7.50 13.61 17.56
N GLU A 124 8.56 13.47 18.37
CA GLU A 124 9.52 14.56 18.64
C GLU A 124 10.26 15.04 17.37
N TYR A 125 10.36 14.20 16.35
CA TYR A 125 10.96 14.52 15.06
C TYR A 125 9.93 14.93 13.98
N GLY A 126 8.64 14.92 14.32
CA GLY A 126 7.54 15.26 13.42
C GLY A 126 7.01 14.08 12.58
N VAL A 127 7.20 12.83 13.00
CA VAL A 127 6.68 11.64 12.29
C VAL A 127 5.88 10.75 13.22
N MET A 128 4.74 10.25 12.76
CA MET A 128 3.96 9.21 13.45
C MET A 128 3.61 8.10 12.45
N ILE A 129 3.66 6.84 12.87
CA ILE A 129 3.24 5.69 12.07
C ILE A 129 1.80 5.34 12.42
N ASN A 130 0.92 5.35 11.41
CA ASN A 130 -0.50 5.07 11.58
C ASN A 130 -0.75 3.57 11.79
N SER A 131 -1.80 3.22 12.54
CA SER A 131 -2.25 1.84 12.73
C SER A 131 -3.17 1.36 11.60
N ASP A 132 -2.82 1.69 10.36
CA ASP A 132 -3.59 1.40 9.15
C ASP A 132 -2.88 0.38 8.23
N CYS A 133 -3.44 0.16 7.04
CA CYS A 133 -2.84 -0.70 6.03
C CYS A 133 -3.12 -0.14 4.63
N VAL A 134 -2.05 0.02 3.84
CA VAL A 134 -2.16 0.44 2.45
C VAL A 134 -2.61 -0.74 1.61
N VAL A 135 -3.74 -0.59 0.93
CA VAL A 135 -4.30 -1.57 -0.01
C VAL A 135 -4.39 -0.96 -1.40
N ARG A 136 -4.27 -1.77 -2.45
CA ARG A 136 -4.49 -1.30 -3.82
C ARG A 136 -5.99 -1.13 -4.08
N THR A 137 -6.36 -0.12 -4.86
CA THR A 137 -7.74 0.05 -5.35
C THR A 137 -8.00 -0.70 -6.65
N ILE A 138 -6.96 -0.95 -7.45
CA ILE A 138 -7.02 -1.61 -8.76
C ILE A 138 -6.12 -2.86 -8.75
N TYR A 139 -6.54 -3.92 -9.45
CA TYR A 139 -5.68 -5.09 -9.67
C TYR A 139 -4.50 -4.74 -10.58
N HIS A 140 -3.27 -4.89 -10.08
CA HIS A 140 -2.06 -4.61 -10.86
C HIS A 140 -0.88 -5.48 -10.39
N LYS A 141 -0.32 -6.28 -11.32
CA LYS A 141 0.85 -7.19 -11.21
C LYS A 141 0.81 -8.29 -10.13
N TYR A 142 0.44 -7.97 -8.90
CA TYR A 142 0.50 -8.87 -7.75
C TYR A 142 -0.87 -9.44 -7.37
N LEU A 143 -0.89 -10.48 -6.54
CA LEU A 143 -2.14 -11.16 -6.17
C LEU A 143 -2.76 -10.61 -4.90
N HIS A 144 -1.96 -10.29 -3.88
CA HIS A 144 -2.50 -9.87 -2.59
C HIS A 144 -2.89 -8.37 -2.58
N PRO A 145 -4.06 -7.96 -2.04
CA PRO A 145 -4.48 -6.55 -2.02
C PRO A 145 -3.49 -5.60 -1.32
N LYS A 146 -2.73 -6.11 -0.35
CA LYS A 146 -1.69 -5.37 0.41
C LYS A 146 -0.31 -5.35 -0.26
N GLU A 147 -0.17 -5.96 -1.45
CA GLU A 147 1.04 -5.87 -2.27
C GLU A 147 0.85 -4.75 -3.29
N VAL A 148 1.09 -3.51 -2.84
CA VAL A 148 0.75 -2.30 -3.60
C VAL A 148 1.92 -1.89 -4.48
N CYS A 149 1.74 -1.89 -5.79
CA CYS A 149 2.73 -1.37 -6.74
C CYS A 149 2.45 0.12 -6.96
N VAL A 150 3.27 0.98 -6.38
CA VAL A 150 3.13 2.43 -6.48
C VAL A 150 3.99 2.93 -7.64
N SER A 151 3.36 3.54 -8.65
CA SER A 151 4.06 4.07 -9.83
C SER A 151 4.42 5.55 -9.68
N ASP A 152 3.51 6.39 -9.18
CA ASP A 152 3.77 7.81 -8.90
C ASP A 152 3.68 8.07 -7.40
N GLY A 153 4.69 7.59 -6.69
CA GLY A 153 4.78 7.63 -5.23
C GLY A 153 6.00 8.39 -4.73
N VAL A 154 6.58 9.29 -5.52
CA VAL A 154 7.79 10.04 -5.14
C VAL A 154 7.45 11.52 -5.06
N VAL A 155 7.43 12.04 -3.82
CA VAL A 155 6.97 13.39 -3.49
C VAL A 155 8.00 14.44 -3.89
N ASN A 156 9.29 14.21 -3.60
CA ASN A 156 10.36 15.18 -3.84
C ASN A 156 11.10 14.91 -5.17
N ARG A 157 11.22 15.90 -6.06
CA ARG A 157 11.88 15.76 -7.39
C ARG A 157 13.33 15.29 -7.30
N GLU A 158 14.06 15.70 -6.26
CA GLU A 158 15.46 15.32 -6.10
C GLU A 158 15.64 13.80 -5.90
N VAL A 159 14.64 13.11 -5.35
CA VAL A 159 14.58 11.64 -5.34
C VAL A 159 14.51 11.08 -6.77
N LYS A 160 13.59 11.61 -7.61
CA LYS A 160 13.46 11.21 -9.02
C LYS A 160 14.79 11.48 -9.78
N HIS A 161 15.47 12.60 -9.52
CA HIS A 161 16.77 12.93 -10.12
C HIS A 161 17.91 12.02 -9.64
N PHE A 162 18.00 11.72 -8.35
CA PHE A 162 19.04 10.86 -7.79
C PHE A 162 18.98 9.43 -8.35
N ILE A 163 17.78 8.86 -8.38
CA ILE A 163 17.52 7.51 -8.91
C ILE A 163 17.89 7.42 -10.40
N ARG A 164 17.61 8.47 -11.19
CA ARG A 164 18.05 8.56 -12.59
C ARG A 164 19.56 8.73 -12.76
N ARG A 165 20.25 9.45 -11.86
CA ARG A 165 21.70 9.63 -11.94
C ARG A 165 22.45 8.30 -11.77
N GLN A 166 21.96 7.42 -10.90
CA GLN A 166 22.47 6.06 -10.71
C GLN A 166 22.32 5.17 -11.97
N LEU A 167 21.24 5.36 -12.74
CA LEU A 167 21.08 4.69 -14.03
C LEU A 167 22.12 5.17 -15.03
N LYS A 168 22.33 6.49 -15.17
CA LYS A 168 23.31 7.05 -16.13
C LYS A 168 24.74 6.59 -15.83
N SER A 169 25.19 6.64 -14.58
CA SER A 169 26.55 6.17 -14.21
C SER A 169 26.80 4.68 -14.48
N ARG A 170 25.75 3.86 -14.57
CA ARG A 170 25.84 2.42 -14.89
C ARG A 170 25.73 2.11 -16.39
N VAL A 171 25.31 3.08 -17.20
CA VAL A 171 25.16 2.99 -18.66
C VAL A 171 26.31 3.68 -19.41
N GLU A 172 26.85 4.77 -18.87
CA GLU A 172 28.00 5.50 -19.43
C GLU A 172 29.25 4.61 -19.57
N THR A 173 29.43 3.59 -18.72
CA THR A 173 30.50 2.58 -18.86
C THR A 173 30.37 1.67 -20.10
N LYS A 174 29.28 1.78 -20.88
CA LYS A 174 29.02 0.93 -22.06
C LYS A 174 28.66 1.65 -23.36
N LYS A 175 28.44 2.97 -23.38
CA LYS A 175 28.19 3.72 -24.62
C LYS A 175 28.79 5.13 -24.59
N ASN A 176 29.96 5.29 -25.22
CA ASN A 176 30.37 6.57 -25.79
C ASN A 176 29.49 6.86 -27.01
N GLY A 177 28.46 7.68 -26.82
CA GLY A 177 27.57 8.15 -27.89
C GLY A 177 27.06 9.54 -27.55
N VAL A 178 27.36 10.52 -28.40
CA VAL A 178 26.94 11.91 -28.22
C VAL A 178 25.42 12.01 -28.42
N VAL A 179 24.70 12.46 -27.39
CA VAL A 179 23.27 12.77 -27.47
C VAL A 179 23.02 14.20 -26.99
N SER A 180 22.18 14.92 -27.74
CA SER A 180 21.98 16.36 -27.62
C SER A 180 21.16 16.74 -26.37
N LYS A 181 21.68 17.68 -25.56
CA LYS A 181 21.14 18.11 -24.25
C LYS A 181 19.71 18.70 -24.26
N GLU A 182 19.10 18.89 -25.42
CA GLU A 182 17.80 19.56 -25.56
C GLU A 182 16.61 18.59 -25.69
N GLN A 183 16.80 17.39 -26.24
CA GLN A 183 15.77 16.34 -26.24
C GLN A 183 15.60 15.72 -24.84
N GLU A 184 16.68 15.60 -24.06
CA GLU A 184 16.64 15.06 -22.69
C GLU A 184 15.68 15.83 -21.77
N LYS A 185 15.44 17.13 -21.98
CA LYS A 185 14.59 17.95 -21.10
C LYS A 185 13.10 17.65 -21.22
N LYS A 186 12.62 17.07 -22.33
CA LYS A 186 11.18 16.80 -22.55
C LYS A 186 10.76 15.37 -22.19
N GLU A 187 11.66 14.41 -22.25
CA GLU A 187 11.40 13.05 -21.72
C GLU A 187 11.68 12.94 -20.21
N ALA A 188 12.51 13.84 -19.65
CA ALA A 188 12.84 13.86 -18.23
C ALA A 188 11.67 14.26 -17.29
N THR A 189 10.54 14.72 -17.79
CA THR A 189 9.38 15.06 -16.94
C THR A 189 8.58 13.83 -16.50
N ASP A 190 8.59 12.73 -17.26
CA ASP A 190 7.48 11.76 -17.22
C ASP A 190 7.86 10.31 -16.81
N SER A 191 9.15 9.97 -16.71
CA SER A 191 9.54 8.63 -16.23
C SER A 191 9.37 8.48 -14.70
N ASN A 192 8.16 8.11 -14.28
CA ASN A 192 7.85 7.87 -12.87
C ASN A 192 8.56 6.60 -12.31
N VAL A 193 8.93 6.65 -11.02
CA VAL A 193 9.70 5.59 -10.34
C VAL A 193 8.74 4.60 -9.68
N SER A 194 8.61 3.42 -10.27
CA SER A 194 7.75 2.36 -9.71
C SER A 194 8.45 1.54 -8.63
N PHE A 195 7.81 1.40 -7.47
CA PHE A 195 8.26 0.55 -6.37
C PHE A 195 7.09 -0.26 -5.81
N VAL A 196 7.40 -1.38 -5.14
CA VAL A 196 6.40 -2.19 -4.43
C VAL A 196 6.45 -1.88 -2.94
N TYR A 197 5.28 -1.59 -2.39
CA TYR A 197 5.03 -1.36 -0.98
C TYR A 197 4.13 -2.46 -0.39
N PRO A 198 4.70 -3.61 -0.02
CA PRO A 198 3.95 -4.73 0.54
C PRO A 198 3.69 -4.55 2.05
N TYR A 199 2.49 -4.90 2.52
CA TYR A 199 2.10 -5.00 3.94
C TYR A 199 2.56 -3.81 4.81
N GLY A 200 2.37 -2.59 4.32
CA GLY A 200 2.76 -1.37 5.00
C GLY A 200 1.60 -0.55 5.57
N SER A 201 1.93 0.27 6.57
CA SER A 201 1.12 1.38 7.09
C SER A 201 1.45 2.69 6.38
N THR A 202 0.66 3.74 6.62
CA THR A 202 1.00 5.12 6.26
C THR A 202 1.62 5.87 7.43
N LEU A 203 2.18 7.03 7.13
CA LEU A 203 2.73 7.96 8.10
C LEU A 203 1.83 9.20 8.20
N ASN A 204 1.90 9.88 9.34
CA ASN A 204 1.61 11.30 9.45
C ASN A 204 2.95 12.03 9.59
N VAL A 205 3.14 13.10 8.84
CA VAL A 205 4.42 13.83 8.76
C VAL A 205 4.14 15.33 8.93
N GLN A 206 4.86 15.96 9.84
CA GLN A 206 4.81 17.39 10.13
C GLN A 206 6.23 17.94 10.20
N GLN A 207 6.40 19.24 9.97
CA GLN A 207 7.70 19.89 10.15
C GLN A 207 8.14 19.70 11.62
N PRO A 208 9.40 19.29 11.90
CA PRO A 208 10.58 19.38 11.04
C PRO A 208 10.86 18.21 10.07
N ALA A 209 10.04 17.16 10.03
CA ALA A 209 10.20 16.08 9.06
C ALA A 209 9.65 16.43 7.66
N VAL A 210 10.22 15.79 6.65
CA VAL A 210 9.87 15.94 5.23
C VAL A 210 9.45 14.60 4.66
N PRO A 211 8.27 14.48 4.02
CA PRO A 211 7.86 13.25 3.35
C PRO A 211 8.64 13.03 2.06
N LEU A 212 8.93 11.77 1.74
CA LEU A 212 9.75 11.37 0.59
C LEU A 212 8.97 10.53 -0.42
N LEU A 213 8.22 9.55 0.09
CA LEU A 213 7.40 8.65 -0.71
C LEU A 213 5.94 8.78 -0.30
N SER A 214 5.04 8.61 -1.26
CA SER A 214 3.59 8.56 -1.06
C SER A 214 2.98 7.26 -1.59
N SER A 215 1.74 6.97 -1.20
CA SER A 215 0.95 5.81 -1.67
C SER A 215 0.47 5.97 -3.12
N GLY A 216 0.50 7.20 -3.65
CA GLY A 216 -0.01 7.54 -4.98
C GLY A 216 -1.53 7.37 -5.11
N GLN A 217 -2.01 7.47 -6.35
CA GLN A 217 -3.44 7.49 -6.70
C GLN A 217 -4.07 6.09 -6.81
N LEU A 218 -3.26 5.03 -6.96
CA LEU A 218 -3.72 3.65 -7.19
C LEU A 218 -3.83 2.83 -5.89
N ALA A 219 -3.66 3.49 -4.75
CA ALA A 219 -3.65 2.91 -3.43
C ALA A 219 -4.66 3.64 -2.53
N TYR A 220 -5.22 2.91 -1.58
CA TYR A 220 -6.04 3.44 -0.51
C TYR A 220 -5.32 3.21 0.83
N PRO A 221 -5.20 4.24 1.70
CA PRO A 221 -5.59 5.63 1.45
C PRO A 221 -4.69 6.34 0.41
N ILE A 222 -5.30 7.21 -0.40
CA ILE A 222 -4.70 7.91 -1.55
C ILE A 222 -3.71 8.99 -1.09
N ASN A 223 -2.60 9.17 -1.82
CA ASN A 223 -1.60 10.24 -1.65
C ASN A 223 -1.19 10.48 -0.18
N ARG A 224 -0.95 9.39 0.56
CA ARG A 224 -0.45 9.37 1.94
C ARG A 224 1.05 9.18 1.99
N PRO A 225 1.80 9.81 2.89
CA PRO A 225 3.23 9.56 2.98
C PRO A 225 3.50 8.14 3.52
N LEU A 226 4.48 7.47 2.93
CA LEU A 226 4.92 6.10 3.26
C LEU A 226 6.33 6.06 3.86
N ALA A 227 7.14 7.05 3.50
CA ALA A 227 8.48 7.25 4.03
C ALA A 227 8.71 8.74 4.28
N ALA A 228 9.39 9.05 5.37
CA ALA A 228 9.73 10.41 5.78
C ALA A 228 11.20 10.50 6.22
N ILE A 229 11.79 11.68 6.10
CA ILE A 229 13.12 12.00 6.62
C ILE A 229 13.06 13.24 7.50
N HIS A 230 13.64 13.13 8.68
CA HIS A 230 14.05 14.27 9.48
C HIS A 230 15.54 14.54 9.20
N VAL A 231 15.85 15.74 8.73
CA VAL A 231 17.22 16.22 8.52
C VAL A 231 17.49 17.31 9.56
N GLY A 232 18.33 17.00 10.55
CA GLY A 232 18.73 17.99 11.55
C GLY A 232 19.55 19.14 10.95
N GLN A 233 19.65 20.24 11.70
CA GLN A 233 20.53 21.36 11.34
C GLN A 233 22.01 20.91 11.32
N ARG A 234 22.88 21.65 10.61
CA ARG A 234 24.30 21.27 10.35
C ARG A 234 24.99 20.63 11.57
N GLY A 235 25.33 19.35 11.45
CA GLY A 235 26.01 18.55 12.49
C GLY A 235 25.10 17.60 13.26
N ILE A 236 23.78 17.83 13.25
CA ILE A 236 22.78 16.90 13.76
C ILE A 236 22.54 15.80 12.73
N GLY A 237 22.23 14.60 13.23
CA GLY A 237 22.00 13.39 12.46
C GLY A 237 20.69 13.39 11.69
N LYS A 238 20.40 12.24 11.08
CA LYS A 238 19.24 12.04 10.19
C LYS A 238 18.42 10.86 10.68
N LEU A 239 17.11 11.02 10.67
CA LEU A 239 16.18 9.93 10.96
C LEU A 239 15.33 9.68 9.71
N ILE A 240 15.39 8.47 9.15
CA ILE A 240 14.46 8.02 8.11
C ILE A 240 13.46 7.06 8.75
N VAL A 241 12.19 7.24 8.44
CA VAL A 241 11.07 6.40 8.89
C VAL A 241 10.35 5.82 7.68
N MET A 242 9.92 4.56 7.76
CA MET A 242 9.13 3.90 6.72
C MET A 242 8.08 2.96 7.30
N GLY A 243 6.86 3.02 6.76
CA GLY A 243 5.74 2.18 7.22
C GLY A 243 5.73 0.73 6.68
N SER A 244 6.76 0.28 5.95
CA SER A 244 6.94 -1.13 5.58
C SER A 244 8.38 -1.62 5.70
N VAL A 245 8.57 -2.67 6.52
CA VAL A 245 9.80 -3.47 6.57
C VAL A 245 9.93 -4.39 5.35
N HIS A 246 8.79 -4.87 4.84
CA HIS A 246 8.73 -5.86 3.76
C HIS A 246 9.20 -5.33 2.40
N VAL A 247 9.34 -4.01 2.22
CA VAL A 247 9.93 -3.38 1.01
C VAL A 247 11.34 -3.90 0.72
N PHE A 248 12.12 -4.21 1.76
CA PHE A 248 13.51 -4.70 1.66
C PHE A 248 13.68 -6.17 1.99
N ASP A 249 12.58 -6.91 2.19
CA ASP A 249 12.60 -8.36 2.33
C ASP A 249 13.16 -9.01 1.04
N ASP A 250 13.77 -10.18 1.19
CA ASP A 250 14.45 -10.94 0.14
C ASP A 250 13.54 -11.17 -1.10
N GLN A 251 12.21 -11.24 -0.87
CA GLN A 251 11.19 -11.42 -1.92
C GLN A 251 10.90 -10.16 -2.75
N TRP A 252 11.18 -8.97 -2.23
CA TRP A 252 10.71 -7.69 -2.79
C TRP A 252 11.84 -6.74 -3.19
N LEU A 253 13.01 -6.84 -2.55
CA LEU A 253 14.19 -6.01 -2.88
C LEU A 253 14.63 -6.11 -4.35
N GLY A 254 14.41 -7.27 -4.99
CA GLY A 254 14.71 -7.52 -6.39
C GLY A 254 13.59 -7.18 -7.39
N LYS A 255 12.42 -6.73 -6.93
CA LYS A 255 11.26 -6.39 -7.77
C LYS A 255 11.18 -4.87 -8.00
N GLU A 256 10.71 -4.48 -9.18
CA GLU A 256 10.57 -3.08 -9.61
C GLU A 256 11.87 -2.27 -9.32
N GLU A 257 11.75 -1.06 -8.76
CA GLU A 257 12.89 -0.21 -8.41
C GLU A 257 13.22 -0.15 -6.91
N ASN A 258 12.71 -1.09 -6.09
CA ASN A 258 12.95 -1.16 -4.64
C ASN A 258 14.45 -1.12 -4.30
N ALA A 259 15.26 -1.80 -5.10
CA ALA A 259 16.72 -1.74 -5.08
C ALA A 259 17.30 -0.31 -5.09
N LYS A 260 16.73 0.62 -5.87
CA LYS A 260 17.24 1.98 -6.02
C LYS A 260 16.78 2.89 -4.87
N VAL A 261 15.57 2.64 -4.37
CA VAL A 261 15.02 3.28 -3.16
C VAL A 261 15.86 2.91 -1.93
N GLN A 262 16.31 1.65 -1.85
CA GLN A 262 17.27 1.18 -0.85
C GLN A 262 18.60 1.93 -0.94
N ASP A 263 19.22 1.97 -2.12
CA ASP A 263 20.52 2.63 -2.34
C ASP A 263 20.48 4.14 -2.03
N LEU A 264 19.35 4.80 -2.34
CA LEU A 264 19.06 6.20 -1.97
C LEU A 264 19.09 6.42 -0.45
N PHE A 265 18.30 5.64 0.31
CA PHE A 265 18.17 5.85 1.75
C PHE A 265 19.48 5.57 2.48
N PHE A 266 20.16 4.46 2.18
CA PHE A 266 21.46 4.19 2.81
C PHE A 266 22.51 5.24 2.48
N ARG A 267 22.55 5.76 1.24
CA ARG A 267 23.46 6.84 0.87
C ARG A 267 23.12 8.18 1.55
N TRP A 268 21.85 8.45 1.84
CA TRP A 268 21.45 9.60 2.66
C TRP A 268 21.76 9.41 4.15
N LEU A 269 21.67 8.19 4.68
CA LEU A 269 22.02 7.86 6.06
C LEU A 269 23.53 7.89 6.33
N ILE A 270 24.41 7.90 5.32
CA ILE A 270 25.86 8.09 5.52
C ILE A 270 26.12 9.42 6.29
N PRO A 271 26.87 9.37 7.42
CA PRO A 271 27.30 10.58 8.12
C PRO A 271 28.03 11.55 7.20
N GLY A 272 27.68 12.84 7.27
CA GLY A 272 28.28 13.89 6.42
C GLY A 272 27.78 13.96 4.96
N ALA A 273 26.93 13.05 4.49
CA ALA A 273 26.32 13.19 3.16
C ALA A 273 25.34 14.38 3.11
N GLU A 274 25.51 15.30 2.16
CA GLU A 274 24.54 16.38 1.95
C GLU A 274 23.25 15.83 1.32
N VAL A 275 22.15 15.83 2.09
CA VAL A 275 20.81 15.53 1.58
C VAL A 275 20.24 16.82 0.99
N LYS A 276 20.26 16.93 -0.33
CA LYS A 276 19.64 18.04 -1.06
C LYS A 276 18.22 17.61 -1.45
N LEU A 277 17.25 18.12 -0.69
CA LEU A 277 15.83 18.05 -1.01
C LEU A 277 15.42 19.35 -1.67
N ASP A 278 14.47 19.31 -2.61
CA ASP A 278 13.85 20.54 -3.10
C ASP A 278 13.09 21.23 -1.95
N PRO A 279 13.35 22.53 -1.66
CA PRO A 279 12.77 23.22 -0.52
C PRO A 279 11.30 23.61 -0.71
N ILE A 280 10.76 23.53 -1.94
CA ILE A 280 9.34 23.77 -2.23
C ILE A 280 8.56 22.50 -1.88
N ASP A 281 8.90 21.37 -2.51
CA ASP A 281 8.29 20.07 -2.23
C ASP A 281 8.47 19.64 -0.75
N ALA A 282 9.53 20.11 -0.07
CA ALA A 282 9.77 19.84 1.34
C ALA A 282 8.90 20.68 2.30
N ARG A 283 8.34 21.80 1.84
CA ARG A 283 7.44 22.67 2.63
C ARG A 283 5.98 22.39 2.34
N GLU A 284 5.64 22.22 1.07
CA GLU A 284 4.30 21.95 0.56
C GLU A 284 4.32 20.67 -0.29
N PRO A 285 4.36 19.49 0.38
CA PRO A 285 4.28 18.21 -0.31
C PRO A 285 2.86 17.95 -0.83
N ASP A 286 2.73 17.45 -2.06
CA ASP A 286 1.43 17.04 -2.63
C ASP A 286 0.93 15.74 -1.98
N LEU A 287 0.28 15.90 -0.83
CA LEU A 287 -0.27 14.84 0.00
C LEU A 287 -1.69 15.21 0.43
N HIS A 288 -2.52 14.22 0.67
CA HIS A 288 -3.91 14.42 1.11
C HIS A 288 -4.02 14.27 2.64
N ASP A 289 -5.04 14.86 3.28
CA ASP A 289 -5.33 14.70 4.72
C ASP A 289 -6.04 13.39 5.06
N TYR A 290 -5.87 12.90 6.31
CA TYR A 290 -6.32 11.56 6.71
C TYR A 290 -7.85 11.53 6.83
N ASN A 291 -8.48 11.24 5.70
CA ASN A 291 -9.91 11.05 5.61
C ASN A 291 -10.28 9.67 6.15
N TYR A 292 -10.74 9.63 7.40
CA TYR A 292 -11.42 8.48 7.96
C TYR A 292 -12.73 8.26 7.21
N VAL A 293 -12.77 7.28 6.29
CA VAL A 293 -14.04 6.76 5.79
C VAL A 293 -14.73 6.07 6.97
N PRO A 294 -15.92 6.52 7.39
CA PRO A 294 -16.64 5.88 8.47
C PRO A 294 -17.07 4.48 8.02
N ASP A 295 -17.31 3.59 8.98
CA ASP A 295 -17.79 2.24 8.70
C ASP A 295 -19.15 2.31 7.98
N ILE A 296 -19.14 2.07 6.67
CA ILE A 296 -20.33 2.17 5.81
C ILE A 296 -21.30 1.02 6.11
N GLU A 297 -20.81 -0.14 6.54
CA GLU A 297 -21.61 -1.30 6.90
C GLU A 297 -22.38 -1.00 8.20
N ALA A 298 -21.68 -0.59 9.26
CA ALA A 298 -22.30 -0.19 10.53
C ALA A 298 -23.18 1.08 10.42
N LEU A 299 -22.95 1.94 9.41
CA LEU A 299 -23.84 3.07 9.10
C LEU A 299 -25.07 2.65 8.26
N ALA A 300 -24.97 1.62 7.43
CA ALA A 300 -26.09 1.07 6.65
C ALA A 300 -27.02 0.21 7.52
N GLU A 301 -26.48 -0.51 8.50
CA GLU A 301 -27.27 -1.24 9.51
C GLU A 301 -28.11 -0.31 10.40
N ARG A 302 -27.77 0.99 10.47
CA ARG A 302 -28.56 1.98 11.20
C ARG A 302 -29.67 2.51 10.29
N PRO A 303 -30.94 2.10 10.45
CA PRO A 303 -32.03 2.67 9.68
C PRO A 303 -32.14 4.15 10.03
N ARG A 304 -31.70 5.01 9.10
CA ARG A 304 -31.98 6.44 9.22
C ARG A 304 -33.48 6.60 8.99
N SER A 305 -34.18 7.06 10.02
CA SER A 305 -35.49 7.65 9.81
C SER A 305 -35.28 8.80 8.83
N CYS A 306 -35.76 8.63 7.60
CA CYS A 306 -35.98 9.74 6.70
C CYS A 306 -37.08 10.58 7.34
N LEU A 307 -36.68 11.56 8.17
CA LEU A 307 -37.45 12.75 8.42
C LEU A 307 -37.49 13.53 7.09
N GLN A 308 -38.26 12.99 6.15
CA GLN A 308 -38.79 13.78 5.06
C GLN A 308 -39.63 14.84 5.75
N GLU A 309 -39.17 16.09 5.69
CA GLU A 309 -39.97 17.23 6.14
C GLU A 309 -41.30 17.11 5.41
N ALA A 310 -42.39 17.04 6.18
CA ALA A 310 -43.72 17.01 5.59
C ALA A 310 -43.87 18.32 4.81
N GLU A 311 -44.24 18.24 3.52
CA GLU A 311 -44.54 19.42 2.73
C GLU A 311 -45.54 20.28 3.49
N GLU A 312 -45.30 21.60 3.56
CA GLU A 312 -46.19 22.50 4.31
C GLU A 312 -47.61 22.36 3.78
N LEU A 313 -48.51 21.86 4.63
CA LEU A 313 -49.92 21.66 4.25
C LEU A 313 -50.50 23.01 3.76
N PRO A 314 -51.20 23.02 2.61
CA PRO A 314 -51.89 24.22 2.13
C PRO A 314 -52.75 24.84 3.23
N ARG A 315 -52.65 26.18 3.38
CA ARG A 315 -53.35 26.91 4.44
C ARG A 315 -54.88 26.81 4.32
N ASP A 316 -55.37 26.65 3.09
CA ASP A 316 -56.78 26.40 2.79
C ASP A 316 -57.02 24.89 2.72
N PHE A 317 -57.55 24.32 3.82
CA PHE A 317 -57.87 22.89 3.92
C PHE A 317 -58.81 22.37 2.81
N SER A 318 -59.56 23.24 2.15
CA SER A 318 -60.42 22.91 1.02
C SER A 318 -59.65 22.41 -0.21
N THR A 319 -58.38 22.78 -0.39
CA THR A 319 -57.57 22.29 -1.53
C THR A 319 -57.06 20.86 -1.33
N LEU A 320 -57.28 20.26 -0.16
CA LEU A 320 -56.97 18.86 0.14
C LEU A 320 -58.13 17.91 -0.25
N PHE A 321 -59.31 18.46 -0.59
CA PHE A 321 -60.48 17.70 -1.03
C PHE A 321 -60.57 17.78 -2.56
N ASP A 322 -60.13 16.72 -3.24
CA ASP A 322 -60.32 16.57 -4.68
C ASP A 322 -61.69 15.95 -4.99
N ASP A 323 -62.70 16.80 -5.07
CA ASP A 323 -64.06 16.43 -5.52
C ASP A 323 -64.08 15.90 -6.97
N GLY A 324 -62.99 16.06 -7.74
CA GLY A 324 -62.86 15.56 -9.10
C GLY A 324 -62.79 14.04 -9.21
N MET A 325 -62.16 13.35 -8.24
CA MET A 325 -62.02 11.88 -8.28
C MET A 325 -63.35 11.12 -8.17
N PHE A 326 -64.40 11.75 -7.60
CA PHE A 326 -65.72 11.15 -7.44
C PHE A 326 -66.76 11.67 -8.45
N ARG A 327 -66.31 12.25 -9.57
CA ARG A 327 -67.19 12.69 -10.66
C ARG A 327 -67.49 11.54 -11.62
N PHE A 328 -68.78 11.29 -11.88
CA PHE A 328 -69.22 10.43 -12.99
C PHE A 328 -69.00 11.17 -14.33
N ASP A 329 -67.75 11.14 -14.83
CA ASP A 329 -67.38 11.80 -16.08
C ASP A 329 -67.69 10.94 -17.31
N THR A 330 -68.62 11.42 -18.14
CA THR A 330 -68.94 10.86 -19.46
C THR A 330 -68.11 11.47 -20.60
N SER A 331 -67.17 12.37 -20.26
CA SER A 331 -66.31 13.14 -21.18
C SER A 331 -65.51 12.28 -22.16
N HIS A 332 -65.10 11.07 -21.76
CA HIS A 332 -64.29 10.17 -22.57
C HIS A 332 -65.08 9.17 -23.42
N ILE A 333 -66.42 9.13 -23.29
CA ILE A 333 -67.27 8.23 -24.09
C ILE A 333 -67.13 8.51 -25.60
N PRO A 334 -67.11 9.76 -26.11
CA PRO A 334 -66.90 10.02 -27.54
C PRO A 334 -65.55 9.50 -28.05
N SER A 335 -64.48 9.64 -27.26
CA SER A 335 -63.16 9.09 -27.61
C SER A 335 -63.17 7.57 -27.68
N ALA A 336 -63.88 6.90 -26.77
CA ALA A 336 -64.04 5.45 -26.79
C ALA A 336 -64.88 4.97 -27.99
N VAL A 337 -65.89 5.72 -28.42
CA VAL A 337 -66.69 5.40 -29.63
C VAL A 337 -65.84 5.53 -30.89
N ASN A 338 -65.11 6.64 -31.06
CA ASN A 338 -64.23 6.84 -32.23
C ASN A 338 -63.15 5.74 -32.35
N LEU A 339 -62.70 5.18 -31.21
CA LEU A 339 -61.73 4.09 -31.16
C LEU A 339 -62.24 2.77 -31.78
N TYR A 340 -63.57 2.53 -31.82
CA TYR A 340 -64.13 1.38 -32.54
C TYR A 340 -63.95 1.53 -34.05
N ASP A 341 -64.17 2.74 -34.58
CA ASP A 341 -63.96 3.06 -36.00
C ASP A 341 -62.47 3.01 -36.38
N GLU A 342 -61.57 3.51 -35.52
CA GLU A 342 -60.12 3.45 -35.75
C GLU A 342 -59.55 2.02 -35.76
N MET A 343 -60.11 1.11 -34.95
CA MET A 343 -59.66 -0.28 -34.87
C MET A 343 -60.41 -1.25 -35.80
N ASP A 344 -61.35 -0.76 -36.63
CA ASP A 344 -62.25 -1.57 -37.49
C ASP A 344 -63.00 -2.66 -36.70
N VAL A 345 -63.30 -2.38 -35.42
CA VAL A 345 -64.03 -3.28 -34.53
C VAL A 345 -65.49 -2.88 -34.52
N LYS A 346 -66.37 -3.78 -34.95
CA LYS A 346 -67.82 -3.53 -34.91
C LYS A 346 -68.29 -3.19 -33.49
N HIS A 347 -68.93 -2.02 -33.36
CA HIS A 347 -69.57 -1.59 -32.12
C HIS A 347 -70.88 -2.36 -31.90
N ASP A 348 -70.76 -3.57 -31.35
CA ASP A 348 -71.86 -4.46 -31.01
C ASP A 348 -71.69 -5.00 -29.58
N THR A 349 -72.77 -5.48 -28.96
CA THR A 349 -72.72 -6.06 -27.62
C THR A 349 -71.85 -7.31 -27.61
N LEU A 350 -70.79 -7.32 -26.79
CA LEU A 350 -69.88 -8.45 -26.69
C LEU A 350 -70.62 -9.72 -26.26
N THR A 351 -70.73 -10.67 -27.18
CA THR A 351 -71.23 -12.01 -26.87
C THR A 351 -70.10 -12.84 -26.23
N LEU A 352 -70.48 -13.72 -25.31
CA LEU A 352 -69.54 -14.68 -24.70
C LEU A 352 -69.10 -15.70 -25.76
N ILE A 353 -67.99 -15.42 -26.44
CA ILE A 353 -67.30 -16.39 -27.29
C ILE A 353 -66.64 -17.41 -26.36
N PRO A 354 -67.08 -18.70 -26.32
CA PRO A 354 -66.36 -19.71 -25.56
C PRO A 354 -64.98 -19.91 -26.20
N PRO A 355 -63.87 -19.83 -25.46
CA PRO A 355 -62.54 -19.95 -26.04
C PRO A 355 -62.34 -21.36 -26.59
N GLN A 356 -62.14 -21.44 -27.91
CA GLN A 356 -61.69 -22.67 -28.55
C GLN A 356 -60.19 -22.82 -28.30
N PHE A 357 -59.84 -23.57 -27.24
CA PHE A 357 -58.47 -23.99 -27.01
C PHE A 357 -58.09 -25.05 -28.05
N GLU A 358 -57.55 -24.62 -29.19
CA GLU A 358 -56.73 -25.51 -30.00
C GLU A 358 -55.53 -25.95 -29.14
N ALA A 359 -55.43 -27.24 -28.87
CA ALA A 359 -54.28 -27.87 -28.24
C ALA A 359 -53.44 -28.56 -29.34
N PRO A 360 -52.55 -27.83 -30.04
CA PRO A 360 -51.81 -28.36 -31.19
C PRO A 360 -50.74 -29.39 -30.80
N LEU A 361 -50.45 -29.56 -29.51
CA LEU A 361 -49.42 -30.45 -29.00
C LEU A 361 -50.04 -31.74 -28.43
N PRO A 362 -49.50 -32.93 -28.77
CA PRO A 362 -49.89 -34.17 -28.11
C PRO A 362 -49.53 -34.12 -26.61
N PRO A 363 -50.22 -34.89 -25.76
CA PRO A 363 -50.02 -34.84 -24.31
C PRO A 363 -48.57 -35.14 -23.93
N LEU A 364 -47.91 -34.15 -23.33
CA LEU A 364 -46.51 -34.24 -22.91
C LEU A 364 -46.33 -35.30 -21.83
N GLN A 365 -45.43 -36.26 -22.07
CA GLN A 365 -45.01 -37.22 -21.06
C GLN A 365 -43.87 -36.61 -20.21
N PRO A 366 -43.85 -36.82 -18.88
CA PRO A 366 -42.78 -36.32 -18.03
C PRO A 366 -41.45 -36.98 -18.36
N ALA A 367 -40.38 -36.18 -18.48
CA ALA A 367 -39.04 -36.69 -18.74
C ALA A 367 -38.53 -37.50 -17.54
N ALA A 368 -38.37 -38.82 -17.72
CA ALA A 368 -37.87 -39.73 -16.69
C ALA A 368 -36.34 -39.66 -16.46
N PHE A 369 -35.65 -38.75 -17.15
CA PHE A 369 -34.20 -38.55 -17.01
C PHE A 369 -33.92 -37.26 -16.22
N PRO A 370 -33.09 -37.31 -15.16
CA PRO A 370 -32.68 -36.10 -14.47
C PRO A 370 -31.86 -35.20 -15.42
N PRO A 371 -32.00 -33.86 -15.32
CA PRO A 371 -31.26 -32.95 -16.19
C PRO A 371 -29.76 -33.10 -15.96
N THR A 372 -29.02 -33.43 -17.03
CA THR A 372 -27.56 -33.38 -17.03
C THR A 372 -27.10 -31.94 -16.98
N LEU A 373 -26.88 -31.43 -15.77
CA LEU A 373 -26.13 -30.19 -15.56
C LEU A 373 -24.71 -30.40 -16.12
N HIS A 374 -24.24 -29.46 -16.91
CA HIS A 374 -22.83 -29.40 -17.30
C HIS A 374 -22.02 -28.93 -16.08
N ASP A 375 -21.68 -29.86 -15.19
CA ASP A 375 -20.67 -29.63 -14.17
C ASP A 375 -19.36 -29.22 -14.86
N ILE A 376 -18.85 -28.05 -14.48
CA ILE A 376 -17.55 -27.58 -14.93
C ILE A 376 -16.51 -28.59 -14.44
N ALA A 377 -15.74 -29.16 -15.37
CA ALA A 377 -14.73 -30.15 -15.03
C ALA A 377 -13.77 -29.58 -13.96
N ASN A 378 -13.70 -30.24 -12.80
CA ASN A 378 -12.81 -29.84 -11.72
C ASN A 378 -11.37 -29.67 -12.25
N PRO A 379 -10.66 -28.58 -11.89
CA PRO A 379 -9.31 -28.34 -12.37
C PRO A 379 -8.39 -29.50 -11.97
N ALA A 380 -7.59 -29.98 -12.92
CA ALA A 380 -6.75 -31.15 -12.75
C ALA A 380 -5.67 -30.93 -11.69
N LEU A 381 -5.93 -31.41 -10.47
CA LEU A 381 -4.91 -31.50 -9.43
C LEU A 381 -3.89 -32.58 -9.80
N VAL A 382 -2.68 -32.14 -10.12
CA VAL A 382 -1.52 -33.03 -10.27
C VAL A 382 -1.23 -33.69 -8.91
N SER A 383 -1.43 -35.00 -8.84
CA SER A 383 -1.30 -35.78 -7.61
C SER A 383 0.17 -35.95 -7.20
N ILE A 384 0.65 -35.07 -6.33
CA ILE A 384 1.83 -35.31 -5.50
C ILE A 384 1.34 -35.87 -4.14
N VAL A 385 2.06 -36.86 -3.61
CA VAL A 385 1.76 -37.65 -2.39
C VAL A 385 0.62 -38.66 -2.53
N SER A 386 0.91 -39.75 -3.25
CA SER A 386 0.63 -41.07 -2.67
C SER A 386 1.58 -41.30 -1.49
N SER A 387 1.09 -41.95 -0.43
CA SER A 387 1.77 -42.28 0.86
C SER A 387 1.74 -41.19 1.95
N LEU A 388 0.63 -41.15 2.70
CA LEU A 388 0.67 -41.09 4.17
C LEU A 388 -0.68 -41.52 4.79
N SER A 389 -0.59 -42.59 5.57
CA SER A 389 -1.50 -43.00 6.66
C SER A 389 -3.00 -42.66 6.58
N SER A 390 -3.77 -43.72 6.37
CA SER A 390 -4.98 -44.02 7.14
C SER A 390 -4.94 -43.51 8.60
N SER A 391 -5.72 -42.48 8.94
CA SER A 391 -6.16 -42.23 10.32
C SER A 391 -7.41 -41.34 10.40
N SER A 392 -8.20 -41.58 11.45
CA SER A 392 -9.35 -40.80 11.95
C SER A 392 -10.66 -40.75 11.13
N LYS A 393 -11.70 -41.33 11.74
CA LYS A 393 -13.10 -40.91 11.58
C LYS A 393 -13.34 -39.60 12.36
N SER A 394 -14.55 -39.04 12.22
CA SER A 394 -15.06 -37.83 12.89
C SER A 394 -14.48 -36.52 12.30
N SER A 395 -15.24 -35.48 11.96
CA SER A 395 -16.56 -35.08 12.47
C SER A 395 -17.39 -34.31 11.41
N SER A 396 -18.73 -34.45 11.45
CA SER A 396 -19.75 -33.35 11.60
C SER A 396 -19.66 -32.06 10.75
N LEU A 397 -20.72 -31.42 10.20
CA LEU A 397 -22.16 -31.68 9.95
C LEU A 397 -22.51 -30.99 8.58
N CYS A 398 -23.73 -30.81 8.04
CA CYS A 398 -25.11 -31.23 8.36
C CYS A 398 -25.98 -31.12 7.08
N TYR A 399 -27.01 -31.96 6.88
CA TYR A 399 -28.19 -31.65 6.03
C TYR A 399 -29.37 -32.57 6.42
N LEU A 400 -30.31 -32.03 7.19
CA LEU A 400 -31.65 -32.59 7.46
C LEU A 400 -32.63 -31.71 6.67
N SER A 401 -33.34 -32.17 5.63
CA SER A 401 -34.35 -33.25 5.51
C SER A 401 -35.77 -32.66 5.47
N ALA A 402 -36.52 -33.04 4.43
CA ALA A 402 -37.81 -32.50 3.99
C ALA A 402 -39.01 -32.77 4.93
N PRO A 403 -40.16 -32.09 4.75
CA PRO A 403 -41.37 -32.27 5.57
C PRO A 403 -42.16 -33.55 5.30
N LEU A 404 -42.96 -33.95 6.29
CA LEU A 404 -43.81 -35.16 6.34
C LEU A 404 -45.14 -35.03 5.58
N PRO A 405 -45.68 -36.11 4.99
CA PRO A 405 -47.08 -36.22 4.57
C PRO A 405 -47.99 -36.84 5.66
N LEU A 406 -49.28 -36.51 5.61
CA LEU A 406 -50.34 -37.02 6.51
C LEU A 406 -50.99 -38.33 5.99
N PRO A 407 -51.63 -39.13 6.87
CA PRO A 407 -52.27 -40.41 6.51
C PRO A 407 -53.70 -40.25 5.93
N PRO A 408 -54.26 -41.29 5.28
CA PRO A 408 -55.58 -41.24 4.66
C PRO A 408 -56.74 -41.39 5.66
N ALA A 409 -57.94 -41.00 5.24
CA ALA A 409 -59.19 -41.19 5.98
C ALA A 409 -60.16 -42.09 5.20
N LEU A 410 -60.78 -43.03 5.93
CA LEU A 410 -61.79 -44.04 5.55
C LEU A 410 -61.30 -45.17 4.62
#